data_AF-A0A6P7TRS8-F1
#
_entry.id   AF-A0A6P7TRS8-F1
#
_cell.length_a   1.000
_cell.length_b   1.000
_cell.length_c   1.000
_cell.angle_alpha   90.00
_cell.angle_beta   90.00
_cell.angle_gamma   90.00
#
_symmetry.space_group_name_H-M   'P 1'
#
loop_
_entity.id
_entity.type
_entity.pdbx_description
1 polymer ?
#
loop_
_entity_poly.entity_id
_entity_poly.type
_entity_poly.pdbx_seq_one_letter_code
_entity_poly.pdbx_strand_id
1 'polypeptide(L)'
;MQTLWPRICNKEGIETNGSSLLEHMVGQTLTVTTKWSLQEYWRKVKKLGSLLGDEQDVIMRKTHANSALRSLKENWLKRKGLSTKTRIRLYNSLVKPILLYNAGTWGFSATDNDNLDSFHRDHLRRTLASKWHSRLSSRTVYVRTSSKPISLEITECRWRLFGHILRIDLDAPANAAMEDYFEAGGHRFRGRPRNNLPGTLDRDLKRTGKELKDGDDLDALRDVAQNRGKWNKLITRIVSCAAQALS
;
A
#
# COMPACT_ATOMS: atom_id res chain seq x y z
N MET A 1 -2.95 -10.63 -30.11
CA MET A 1 -1.60 -10.75 -29.50
C MET A 1 -0.92 -12.05 -29.95
N GLN A 2 -0.38 -12.12 -31.17
CA GLN A 2 0.23 -13.38 -31.68
C GLN A 2 1.51 -13.18 -32.51
N THR A 3 2.10 -12.00 -32.54
CA THR A 3 3.17 -11.68 -33.51
C THR A 3 4.51 -11.25 -32.92
N LEU A 4 4.69 -11.28 -31.59
CA LEU A 4 5.95 -10.84 -30.95
C LEU A 4 6.86 -11.98 -30.42
N TRP A 5 6.37 -13.20 -30.31
CA TRP A 5 7.16 -14.34 -29.82
C TRP A 5 8.31 -14.78 -30.75
N PRO A 6 8.19 -14.74 -32.10
CA PRO A 6 9.24 -15.26 -32.98
C PRO A 6 10.54 -14.42 -33.03
N ARG A 7 10.51 -13.16 -32.59
CA ARG A 7 11.67 -12.25 -32.69
C ARG A 7 12.76 -12.48 -31.64
N ILE A 8 12.45 -13.19 -30.55
CA ILE A 8 13.40 -13.47 -29.46
C ILE A 8 14.25 -14.71 -29.80
N CYS A 9 13.65 -15.73 -30.42
CA CYS A 9 14.33 -17.00 -30.70
C CYS A 9 15.45 -16.91 -31.75
N ASN A 10 15.36 -16.00 -32.72
CA ASN A 10 16.40 -15.84 -33.75
C ASN A 10 17.69 -15.14 -33.26
N LYS A 11 17.70 -14.55 -32.06
CA LYS A 11 18.91 -13.93 -31.48
C LYS A 11 19.85 -14.93 -30.80
N GLU A 12 19.36 -16.14 -30.51
CA GLU A 12 20.06 -17.18 -29.73
C GLU A 12 20.43 -18.42 -30.57
N GLY A 13 20.21 -18.41 -31.89
CA GLY A 13 20.71 -19.46 -32.80
C GLY A 13 20.12 -20.86 -32.62
N ILE A 14 18.83 -20.97 -32.28
CA ILE A 14 18.18 -22.28 -32.05
C ILE A 14 17.37 -22.66 -33.30
N GLU A 15 17.86 -23.63 -34.08
CA GLU A 15 17.12 -24.27 -35.18
C GLU A 15 16.01 -25.18 -34.63
N THR A 16 14.80 -25.04 -35.16
CA THR A 16 13.63 -25.83 -34.75
C THR A 16 13.41 -27.01 -35.70
N ASN A 17 13.56 -28.24 -35.21
CA ASN A 17 12.99 -29.42 -35.84
C ASN A 17 11.80 -29.96 -35.02
N GLY A 18 10.61 -29.74 -35.58
CA GLY A 18 9.56 -30.76 -35.73
C GLY A 18 8.89 -31.34 -34.48
N SER A 19 7.75 -30.77 -34.12
CA SER A 19 6.51 -31.45 -33.66
C SER A 19 6.48 -32.22 -32.33
N SER A 20 7.58 -32.68 -31.74
CA SER A 20 7.55 -33.47 -30.49
C SER A 20 7.77 -32.62 -29.22
N LEU A 21 8.42 -31.46 -29.38
CA LEU A 21 8.74 -30.58 -28.25
C LEU A 21 7.54 -29.77 -27.75
N LEU A 22 6.50 -29.56 -28.55
CA LEU A 22 5.37 -28.71 -28.13
C LEU A 22 4.53 -29.35 -27.02
N GLU A 23 4.28 -30.66 -27.04
CA GLU A 23 3.53 -31.32 -25.96
C GLU A 23 4.35 -31.43 -24.66
N HIS A 24 5.65 -31.73 -24.78
CA HIS A 24 6.56 -31.81 -23.63
C HIS A 24 6.83 -30.44 -23.02
N MET A 25 6.91 -29.37 -23.83
CA MET A 25 7.08 -27.99 -23.35
C MET A 25 5.77 -27.39 -22.83
N VAL A 26 4.59 -27.76 -23.34
CA VAL A 26 3.30 -27.33 -22.75
C VAL A 26 3.10 -27.98 -21.38
N GLY A 27 3.44 -29.27 -21.23
CA GLY A 27 3.44 -29.94 -19.92
C GLY A 27 4.48 -29.39 -18.94
N GLN A 28 5.68 -29.05 -19.41
CA GLN A 28 6.71 -28.42 -18.58
C GLN A 28 6.39 -26.95 -18.26
N THR A 29 5.82 -26.17 -19.17
CA THR A 29 5.43 -24.77 -18.90
C THR A 29 4.24 -24.69 -17.96
N LEU A 30 3.27 -25.63 -18.04
CA LEU A 30 2.17 -25.75 -17.07
C LEU A 30 2.66 -26.20 -15.69
N THR A 31 3.59 -27.16 -15.62
CA THR A 31 4.20 -27.58 -14.33
C THR A 31 5.13 -26.53 -13.75
N VAL A 32 5.82 -25.74 -14.57
CA VAL A 32 6.64 -24.61 -14.13
C VAL A 32 5.75 -23.46 -13.64
N THR A 33 4.73 -23.04 -14.38
CA THR A 33 3.79 -21.99 -13.91
C THR A 33 3.00 -22.42 -12.68
N THR A 34 2.59 -23.68 -12.56
CA THR A 34 1.95 -24.20 -11.33
C THR A 34 2.94 -24.37 -10.17
N LYS A 35 4.22 -24.66 -10.41
CA LYS A 35 5.24 -24.72 -9.35
C LYS A 35 5.64 -23.33 -8.83
N TRP A 36 5.69 -22.30 -9.68
CA TRP A 36 5.80 -20.89 -9.25
C TRP A 36 4.55 -20.41 -8.49
N SER A 37 3.39 -21.01 -8.74
CA SER A 37 2.14 -20.67 -8.04
C SER A 37 2.07 -21.15 -6.58
N LEU A 38 2.89 -22.15 -6.19
CA LEU A 38 2.86 -22.75 -4.85
C LEU A 38 3.77 -22.05 -3.81
N GLN A 39 4.66 -21.16 -4.26
CA GLN A 39 5.37 -20.23 -3.39
C GLN A 39 5.39 -18.89 -4.11
N GLU A 40 4.58 -17.94 -3.66
CA GLU A 40 4.52 -16.55 -4.16
C GLU A 40 5.84 -15.80 -3.87
N TYR A 41 6.96 -16.30 -4.40
CA TYR A 41 8.31 -15.80 -4.20
C TYR A 41 8.44 -14.35 -4.66
N TRP A 42 7.68 -13.99 -5.70
CA TRP A 42 7.58 -12.62 -6.20
C TRP A 42 7.24 -11.61 -5.10
N ARG A 43 6.49 -11.99 -4.05
CA ARG A 43 6.18 -11.11 -2.90
C ARG A 43 7.41 -10.65 -2.12
N LYS A 44 8.47 -11.45 -2.14
CA LYS A 44 9.75 -11.16 -1.47
C LYS A 44 10.75 -10.47 -2.40
N VAL A 45 10.40 -10.25 -3.67
CA VAL A 45 11.26 -9.52 -4.59
C VAL A 45 11.31 -8.06 -4.18
N LYS A 46 12.54 -7.51 -4.10
CA LYS A 46 12.80 -6.13 -3.73
C LYS A 46 12.86 -5.26 -4.99
N LYS A 47 12.06 -4.19 -5.04
CA LYS A 47 12.07 -3.18 -6.09
C LYS A 47 11.98 -1.79 -5.48
N LEU A 48 12.91 -0.90 -5.88
CA LEU A 48 12.97 0.49 -5.41
C LEU A 48 12.89 0.61 -3.88
N GLY A 49 13.54 -0.32 -3.17
CA GLY A 49 13.57 -0.34 -1.72
C GLY A 49 12.30 -0.87 -1.03
N SER A 50 11.26 -1.29 -1.76
CA SER A 50 10.08 -2.00 -1.24
C SER A 50 10.07 -3.48 -1.63
N LEU A 51 9.37 -4.30 -0.85
CA LEU A 51 9.00 -5.66 -1.25
C LEU A 51 7.66 -5.61 -2.00
N LEU A 52 7.46 -6.45 -3.01
CA LEU A 52 6.25 -6.42 -3.82
C LEU A 52 5.01 -6.97 -3.09
N GLY A 53 5.19 -7.79 -2.07
CA GLY A 53 4.10 -8.24 -1.22
C GLY A 53 3.81 -7.26 -0.10
N ASP A 54 2.55 -6.82 0.00
CA ASP A 54 2.07 -5.86 1.01
C ASP A 54 2.50 -6.23 2.45
N GLU A 55 2.26 -7.48 2.87
CA GLU A 55 2.64 -7.95 4.20
C GLU A 55 4.15 -7.91 4.42
N GLN A 56 4.91 -8.39 3.43
CA GLN A 56 6.37 -8.43 3.49
C GLN A 56 6.94 -7.00 3.55
N ASP A 57 6.38 -6.07 2.77
CA ASP A 57 6.79 -4.68 2.77
C ASP A 57 6.51 -4.03 4.13
N VAL A 58 5.33 -4.24 4.73
CA VAL A 58 5.01 -3.72 6.08
C VAL A 58 6.00 -4.20 7.12
N ILE A 59 6.35 -5.49 7.11
CA ILE A 59 7.32 -6.05 8.06
C ILE A 59 8.67 -5.36 7.91
N MET A 60 9.12 -5.16 6.67
CA MET A 60 10.36 -4.45 6.37
C MET A 60 10.28 -2.97 6.82
N ARG A 61 9.17 -2.28 6.57
CA ARG A 61 8.94 -0.89 6.97
C ARG A 61 8.94 -0.72 8.49
N LYS A 62 8.26 -1.62 9.22
CA LYS A 62 8.29 -1.66 10.69
C LYS A 62 9.71 -1.86 11.21
N THR A 63 10.48 -2.74 10.59
CA THR A 63 11.89 -2.99 10.95
C THR A 63 12.76 -1.75 10.73
N HIS A 64 12.65 -1.11 9.56
CA HIS A 64 13.39 0.12 9.26
C HIS A 64 12.98 1.28 10.17
N ALA A 65 11.68 1.48 10.39
CA ALA A 65 11.17 2.51 11.30
C ALA A 65 11.65 2.28 12.74
N ASN A 66 11.69 1.02 13.21
CA ASN A 66 12.26 0.69 14.52
C ASN A 66 13.73 1.05 14.63
N SER A 67 14.53 0.74 13.60
CA SER A 67 15.95 1.08 13.56
C SER A 67 16.16 2.60 13.58
N ALA A 68 15.38 3.34 12.76
CA ALA A 68 15.40 4.80 12.72
C ALA A 68 15.00 5.41 14.07
N LEU A 69 13.94 4.90 14.71
CA LEU A 69 13.52 5.37 16.03
C LEU A 69 14.58 5.12 17.10
N ARG A 70 15.25 3.96 17.06
CA ARG A 70 16.35 3.64 17.98
C ARG A 70 17.49 4.65 17.83
N SER A 71 17.95 4.86 16.60
CA SER A 71 19.01 5.85 16.31
C SER A 71 18.59 7.27 16.72
N LEU A 72 17.36 7.68 16.40
CA LEU A 72 16.83 8.99 16.82
C LEU A 72 16.80 9.14 18.34
N LYS A 73 16.41 8.08 19.05
CA LYS A 73 16.32 8.08 20.51
C LYS A 73 17.70 8.19 21.15
N GLU A 74 18.68 7.45 20.65
CA GLU A 74 20.05 7.43 21.16
C GLU A 74 20.76 8.77 20.96
N ASN A 75 20.64 9.34 19.76
CA ASN A 75 21.39 10.54 19.38
C ASN A 75 20.73 11.84 19.83
N TRP A 76 19.40 11.90 19.81
CA TRP A 76 18.65 13.15 19.98
C TRP A 76 17.70 13.11 21.17
N LEU A 77 16.78 12.13 21.27
CA LEU A 77 15.67 12.23 22.23
C LEU A 77 16.09 12.12 23.70
N LYS A 78 17.23 11.47 23.99
CA LYS A 78 17.83 11.38 25.33
C LYS A 78 18.39 12.71 25.86
N ARG A 79 18.59 13.72 25.01
CA ARG A 79 19.15 15.02 25.44
C ARG A 79 18.17 15.74 26.38
N LYS A 80 18.71 16.33 27.46
CA LYS A 80 17.94 17.17 28.40
C LYS A 80 17.45 18.44 27.69
N GLY A 81 16.28 18.96 28.10
CA GLY A 81 15.73 20.21 27.57
C GLY A 81 14.92 20.12 26.27
N LEU A 82 14.84 18.94 25.62
CA LEU A 82 13.98 18.79 24.43
C LEU A 82 12.50 18.75 24.81
N SER A 83 11.73 19.68 24.24
CA SER A 83 10.27 19.70 24.38
C SER A 83 9.62 18.49 23.70
N THR A 84 8.47 18.04 24.22
CA THR A 84 7.66 17.00 23.58
C THR A 84 7.31 17.36 22.13
N LYS A 85 6.97 18.62 21.86
CA LYS A 85 6.65 19.10 20.51
C LYS A 85 7.82 18.89 19.55
N THR A 86 9.05 19.21 19.95
CA THR A 86 10.25 18.98 19.14
C THR A 86 10.52 17.50 18.91
N ARG A 87 10.37 16.66 19.95
CA ARG A 87 10.53 15.20 19.81
C ARG A 87 9.57 14.60 18.78
N ILE A 88 8.30 15.01 18.84
CA ILE A 88 7.28 14.55 17.89
C ILE A 88 7.54 15.09 16.48
N ARG A 89 7.98 16.34 16.32
CA ARG A 89 8.40 16.89 15.02
C ARG A 89 9.54 16.07 14.39
N LEU A 90 10.56 15.71 15.18
CA LEU A 90 11.65 14.86 14.72
C LEU A 90 11.16 13.47 14.30
N TYR A 91 10.31 12.84 15.12
CA TYR A 91 9.70 11.56 14.78
C TYR A 91 8.91 11.62 13.46
N ASN A 92 8.06 12.64 13.30
CA ASN A 92 7.24 12.84 12.10
C ASN A 92 8.08 13.12 10.85
N SER A 93 9.27 13.69 11.01
CA SER A 93 10.15 14.04 9.88
C SER A 93 11.10 12.90 9.50
N LEU A 94 11.55 12.09 10.47
CA LEU A 94 12.65 11.13 10.27
C LEU A 94 12.21 9.67 10.30
N VAL A 95 11.19 9.31 11.10
CA VAL A 95 10.80 7.91 11.33
C VAL A 95 9.50 7.59 10.61
N LYS A 96 8.50 8.45 10.77
CA LYS A 96 7.17 8.23 10.20
C LYS A 96 7.15 8.10 8.67
N PRO A 97 7.92 8.88 7.88
CA PRO A 97 7.96 8.72 6.42
C PRO A 97 8.53 7.35 6.00
N ILE A 98 9.43 6.77 6.80
CA ILE A 98 9.98 5.42 6.54
C ILE A 98 8.87 4.38 6.70
N LEU A 99 8.01 4.54 7.71
CA LEU A 99 6.86 3.65 7.93
C LEU A 99 5.81 3.80 6.82
N LEU A 100 5.57 5.01 6.33
CA LEU A 100 4.55 5.29 5.31
C LEU A 100 5.05 5.15 3.86
N TYR A 101 6.28 4.69 3.66
CA TYR A 101 6.81 4.52 2.31
C TYR A 101 6.00 3.47 1.55
N ASN A 102 5.51 3.84 0.37
CA ASN A 102 4.58 3.07 -0.45
C ASN A 102 3.24 2.72 0.22
N ALA A 103 2.87 3.41 1.30
CA ALA A 103 1.62 3.13 1.99
C ALA A 103 0.36 3.28 1.12
N GLY A 104 0.44 4.04 0.04
CA GLY A 104 -0.67 4.22 -0.88
C GLY A 104 -1.02 2.99 -1.71
N THR A 105 -0.09 2.04 -1.90
CA THR A 105 -0.31 0.84 -2.71
C THR A 105 -0.91 -0.33 -1.93
N TRP A 106 -0.91 -0.25 -0.61
CA TRP A 106 -1.30 -1.36 0.26
C TRP A 106 -2.81 -1.61 0.27
N GLY A 107 -3.21 -2.85 0.01
CA GLY A 107 -4.59 -3.33 0.12
C GLY A 107 -4.88 -3.90 1.51
N PHE A 108 -4.92 -3.07 2.56
CA PHE A 108 -5.06 -3.57 3.94
C PHE A 108 -6.48 -3.90 4.39
N SER A 109 -6.57 -4.91 5.26
CA SER A 109 -7.77 -5.19 6.05
C SER A 109 -7.92 -4.23 7.24
N ALA A 110 -9.05 -4.28 7.94
CA ALA A 110 -9.21 -3.60 9.22
C ALA A 110 -8.16 -4.07 10.25
N THR A 111 -7.92 -5.38 10.34
CA THR A 111 -6.93 -5.96 11.27
C THR A 111 -5.51 -5.49 10.98
N ASP A 112 -5.11 -5.36 9.71
CA ASP A 112 -3.79 -4.84 9.35
C ASP A 112 -3.63 -3.37 9.78
N ASN A 113 -4.68 -2.58 9.59
CA ASN A 113 -4.74 -1.20 10.05
C ASN A 113 -4.65 -1.09 11.57
N ASP A 114 -5.38 -1.92 12.32
CA ASP A 114 -5.32 -1.94 13.80
C ASP A 114 -3.94 -2.32 14.33
N ASN A 115 -3.28 -3.28 13.66
CA ASN A 115 -1.91 -3.69 13.96
C ASN A 115 -0.92 -2.56 13.70
N LEU A 116 -1.09 -1.81 12.62
CA LEU A 116 -0.26 -0.64 12.31
C LEU A 116 -0.52 0.54 13.25
N ASP A 117 -1.77 0.80 13.61
CA ASP A 117 -2.13 1.80 14.60
C ASP A 117 -1.52 1.47 15.96
N SER A 118 -1.49 0.20 16.35
CA SER A 118 -0.83 -0.26 17.57
C SER A 118 0.69 -0.08 17.52
N PHE A 119 1.31 -0.40 16.38
CA PHE A 119 2.74 -0.13 16.16
C PHE A 119 3.06 1.37 16.23
N HIS A 120 2.25 2.21 15.59
CA HIS A 120 2.43 3.66 15.61
C HIS A 120 2.26 4.24 17.02
N ARG A 121 1.26 3.80 17.79
CA ARG A 121 1.10 4.22 19.19
C ARG A 121 2.29 3.81 20.06
N ASP A 122 2.89 2.64 19.85
CA ASP A 122 4.12 2.25 20.55
C ASP A 122 5.26 3.24 20.26
N HIS A 123 5.47 3.58 18.99
CA HIS A 123 6.46 4.57 18.57
C HIS A 123 6.23 5.94 19.21
N LEU A 124 4.98 6.42 19.25
CA LEU A 124 4.63 7.66 19.92
C LEU A 124 4.96 7.62 21.41
N ARG A 125 4.57 6.54 22.12
CA ARG A 125 4.90 6.36 23.55
C ARG A 125 6.40 6.36 23.80
N ARG A 126 7.17 5.66 22.97
CA ARG A 126 8.64 5.61 23.06
C ARG A 126 9.29 6.96 22.80
N THR A 127 8.69 7.78 21.93
CA THR A 127 9.15 9.14 21.62
C THR A 127 8.90 10.13 22.78
N LEU A 128 7.86 9.91 23.59
CA LEU A 128 7.55 10.71 24.78
C LEU A 128 8.51 10.49 25.97
N ALA A 129 9.47 9.57 25.83
CA ALA A 129 10.71 9.46 26.62
C ALA A 129 10.60 9.17 28.14
N SER A 130 9.44 8.81 28.71
CA SER A 130 9.38 8.37 30.13
C SER A 130 8.63 7.04 30.31
N LYS A 131 9.11 6.21 31.26
CA LYS A 131 8.50 4.92 31.66
C LYS A 131 7.02 5.06 32.03
N TRP A 132 6.58 6.22 32.49
CA TRP A 132 5.16 6.46 32.81
C TRP A 132 4.28 6.48 31.55
N HIS A 133 4.83 6.91 30.40
CA HIS A 133 4.07 7.02 29.16
C HIS A 133 3.63 5.66 28.59
N SER A 134 4.22 4.55 29.04
CA SER A 134 3.74 3.20 28.66
C SER A 134 2.34 2.90 29.20
N ARG A 135 1.95 3.55 30.31
CA ARG A 135 0.63 3.40 30.95
C ARG A 135 -0.44 4.35 30.41
N LEU A 136 -0.08 5.24 29.47
CA LEU A 136 -1.05 6.15 28.88
C LEU A 136 -2.07 5.40 28.02
N SER A 137 -3.34 5.74 28.23
CA SER A 137 -4.43 5.31 27.35
C SER A 137 -4.15 5.73 25.90
N SER A 138 -4.68 4.96 24.95
CA SER A 138 -4.47 5.22 23.52
C SER A 138 -4.94 6.63 23.12
N ARG A 139 -6.07 7.10 23.66
CA ARG A 139 -6.60 8.46 23.42
C ARG A 139 -5.64 9.54 23.92
N THR A 140 -5.11 9.41 25.15
CA THR A 140 -4.20 10.40 25.72
C THR A 140 -2.89 10.51 24.94
N VAL A 141 -2.38 9.40 24.38
CA VAL A 141 -1.19 9.44 23.51
C VAL A 141 -1.43 10.31 22.29
N TYR A 142 -2.54 10.12 21.58
CA TYR A 142 -2.87 10.92 20.40
C TYR A 142 -3.07 12.41 20.73
N VAL A 143 -3.81 12.72 21.80
CA VAL A 143 -4.02 14.10 22.26
C VAL A 143 -2.70 14.80 22.57
N ARG A 144 -1.83 14.15 23.37
CA ARG A 144 -0.56 14.75 23.82
C ARG A 144 0.47 14.91 22.71
N THR A 145 0.37 14.11 21.66
CA THR A 145 1.26 14.16 20.49
C THR A 145 0.66 14.94 19.32
N SER A 146 -0.58 15.43 19.45
CA SER A 146 -1.35 16.02 18.35
C SER A 146 -1.29 15.16 17.08
N SER A 147 -1.32 13.83 17.25
CA SER A 147 -1.22 12.84 16.18
C SER A 147 -2.54 12.11 16.00
N LYS A 148 -2.73 11.53 14.83
CA LYS A 148 -3.91 10.72 14.47
C LYS A 148 -3.49 9.26 14.23
N PRO A 149 -4.42 8.29 14.24
CA PRO A 149 -4.14 6.92 13.82
C PRO A 149 -3.43 6.89 12.46
N ILE A 150 -2.43 6.02 12.31
CA ILE A 150 -1.64 5.93 11.09
C ILE A 150 -2.48 5.40 9.93
N SER A 151 -3.50 4.58 10.22
CA SER A 151 -4.50 4.10 9.26
C SER A 151 -5.23 5.23 8.50
N LEU A 152 -5.47 6.38 9.16
CA LEU A 152 -6.05 7.56 8.51
C LEU A 152 -5.09 8.19 7.51
N GLU A 153 -3.79 8.17 7.80
CA GLU A 153 -2.76 8.67 6.88
C GLU A 153 -2.50 7.72 5.72
N ILE A 154 -2.53 6.42 5.97
CA ILE A 154 -2.48 5.40 4.91
C ILE A 154 -3.64 5.60 3.94
N THR A 155 -4.85 5.83 4.46
CA THR A 155 -6.03 6.16 3.65
C THR A 155 -5.78 7.42 2.82
N GLU A 156 -5.25 8.48 3.42
CA GLU A 156 -4.91 9.73 2.72
C GLU A 156 -3.85 9.53 1.63
N CYS A 157 -2.78 8.78 1.91
CA CYS A 157 -1.74 8.42 0.94
C CYS A 157 -2.29 7.61 -0.23
N ARG A 158 -3.17 6.65 0.05
CA ARG A 158 -3.82 5.77 -0.94
C ARG A 158 -4.69 6.55 -1.91
N TRP A 159 -5.53 7.45 -1.41
CA TRP A 159 -6.35 8.29 -2.29
C TRP A 159 -5.57 9.39 -3.01
N ARG A 160 -4.45 9.88 -2.44
CA ARG A 160 -3.52 10.75 -3.17
C ARG A 160 -2.85 10.02 -4.33
N LEU A 161 -2.37 8.80 -4.09
CA LEU A 161 -1.78 7.96 -5.13
C LEU A 161 -2.82 7.63 -6.20
N PHE A 162 -4.01 7.21 -5.80
CA PHE A 162 -5.07 6.87 -6.74
C PHE A 162 -5.45 8.06 -7.62
N GLY A 163 -5.63 9.25 -7.03
CA GLY A 163 -5.87 10.46 -7.82
C GLY A 163 -4.70 10.88 -8.69
N HIS A 164 -3.47 10.43 -8.42
CA HIS A 164 -2.35 10.59 -9.35
C HIS A 164 -2.48 9.62 -10.52
N ILE A 165 -2.79 8.35 -10.25
CA ILE A 165 -3.03 7.32 -11.28
C ILE A 165 -4.16 7.74 -12.23
N LEU A 166 -5.26 8.30 -11.71
CA LEU A 166 -6.38 8.75 -12.54
C LEU A 166 -6.10 9.99 -13.40
N ARG A 167 -4.99 10.70 -13.13
CA ARG A 167 -4.62 11.94 -13.85
C ARG A 167 -3.47 11.76 -14.84
N ILE A 168 -2.76 10.64 -14.77
CA ILE A 168 -1.73 10.32 -15.76
C ILE A 168 -2.38 9.69 -16.99
N ASP A 169 -1.59 9.52 -18.04
CA ASP A 169 -2.02 8.90 -19.30
C ASP A 169 -2.72 7.54 -19.07
N LEU A 170 -3.72 7.23 -19.90
CA LEU A 170 -4.42 5.95 -19.87
C LEU A 170 -3.48 4.79 -20.18
N ASP A 171 -2.51 5.01 -21.07
CA ASP A 171 -1.49 4.04 -21.44
C ASP A 171 -0.43 3.82 -20.34
N ALA A 172 -0.43 4.63 -19.29
CA ALA A 172 0.51 4.45 -18.19
C ALA A 172 0.21 3.12 -17.46
N PRO A 173 1.24 2.31 -17.12
CA PRO A 173 1.03 0.95 -16.59
C PRO A 173 0.09 0.85 -15.38
N ALA A 174 0.10 1.86 -14.49
CA ALA A 174 -0.76 1.87 -13.33
C ALA A 174 -2.22 2.23 -13.66
N ASN A 175 -2.46 3.04 -14.70
CA ASN A 175 -3.79 3.43 -15.13
C ASN A 175 -4.41 2.29 -15.96
N ALA A 176 -3.67 1.76 -16.93
CA ALA A 176 -4.04 0.56 -17.69
C ALA A 176 -4.35 -0.63 -16.76
N ALA A 177 -3.55 -0.87 -15.72
CA ALA A 177 -3.83 -1.94 -14.76
C ALA A 177 -5.12 -1.72 -13.94
N MET A 178 -5.55 -0.47 -13.72
CA MET A 178 -6.86 -0.20 -13.12
C MET A 178 -7.98 -0.48 -14.11
N GLU A 179 -7.85 -0.05 -15.37
CA GLU A 179 -8.82 -0.38 -16.43
C GLU A 179 -9.02 -1.89 -16.56
N ASP A 180 -7.92 -2.62 -16.78
CA ASP A 180 -7.93 -4.07 -16.94
C ASP A 180 -8.67 -4.76 -15.77
N TYR A 181 -8.53 -4.23 -14.55
CA TYR A 181 -9.19 -4.77 -13.37
C TYR A 181 -10.73 -4.60 -13.44
N PHE A 182 -11.21 -3.43 -13.83
CA PHE A 182 -12.64 -3.12 -13.88
C PHE A 182 -13.32 -3.64 -15.15
N GLU A 183 -12.64 -3.63 -16.30
CA GLU A 183 -13.10 -4.24 -17.56
C GLU A 183 -13.28 -5.76 -17.41
N ALA A 184 -12.36 -6.43 -16.71
CA ALA A 184 -12.46 -7.86 -16.44
C ALA A 184 -13.57 -8.24 -15.42
N GLY A 185 -14.33 -7.26 -14.91
CA GLY A 185 -15.38 -7.46 -13.91
C GLY A 185 -14.85 -7.90 -12.54
N GLY A 186 -13.59 -7.56 -12.25
CA GLY A 186 -12.85 -7.98 -11.06
C GLY A 186 -12.46 -9.46 -11.07
N HIS A 187 -11.26 -9.79 -10.58
CA HIS A 187 -10.85 -11.19 -10.47
C HIS A 187 -11.73 -11.98 -9.49
N ARG A 188 -12.65 -12.80 -10.03
CA ARG A 188 -13.51 -13.73 -9.29
C ARG A 188 -12.74 -15.00 -8.94
N PHE A 189 -11.87 -14.94 -7.93
CA PHE A 189 -11.25 -16.14 -7.38
C PHE A 189 -12.24 -16.91 -6.50
N ARG A 190 -12.27 -18.24 -6.61
CA ARG A 190 -13.04 -19.10 -5.70
C ARG A 190 -12.42 -19.05 -4.30
N GLY A 191 -13.22 -18.71 -3.29
CA GLY A 191 -12.77 -18.52 -1.90
C GLY A 191 -12.80 -17.06 -1.46
N ARG A 192 -12.27 -16.74 -0.28
CA ARG A 192 -12.18 -15.35 0.20
C ARG A 192 -11.20 -14.58 -0.69
N PRO A 193 -11.65 -13.55 -1.44
CA PRO A 193 -10.73 -12.72 -2.22
C PRO A 193 -9.70 -12.10 -1.29
N ARG A 194 -8.43 -12.15 -1.68
CA ARG A 194 -7.37 -11.44 -0.96
C ARG A 194 -7.63 -9.94 -1.07
N ASN A 195 -7.28 -9.21 -0.02
CA ASN A 195 -7.38 -7.77 -0.07
C ASN A 195 -6.44 -7.24 -1.16
N ASN A 196 -6.95 -6.36 -1.99
CA ASN A 196 -6.22 -5.69 -3.05
C ASN A 196 -6.55 -4.19 -2.99
N LEU A 197 -5.82 -3.39 -3.76
CA LEU A 197 -5.99 -1.94 -3.77
C LEU A 197 -7.41 -1.53 -4.25
N PRO A 198 -7.96 -2.02 -5.39
CA PRO A 198 -9.31 -1.65 -5.83
C PRO A 198 -10.40 -1.94 -4.82
N GLY A 199 -10.41 -3.13 -4.23
CA GLY A 199 -11.39 -3.49 -3.20
C GLY A 199 -11.23 -2.68 -1.92
N THR A 200 -10.02 -2.16 -1.62
CA THR A 200 -9.80 -1.25 -0.48
C THR A 200 -10.28 0.17 -0.80
N LEU A 201 -10.13 0.62 -2.05
CA LEU A 201 -10.69 1.89 -2.54
C LEU A 201 -12.23 1.86 -2.50
N ASP A 202 -12.86 0.79 -2.97
CA ASP A 202 -14.32 0.63 -2.89
C ASP A 202 -14.82 0.65 -1.44
N ARG A 203 -14.17 -0.09 -0.52
CA ARG A 203 -14.53 -0.07 0.92
C ARG A 203 -14.45 1.33 1.53
N ASP A 204 -13.45 2.11 1.15
CA ASP A 204 -13.32 3.49 1.63
C ASP A 204 -14.40 4.39 1.07
N LEU A 205 -14.70 4.25 -0.23
CA LEU A 205 -15.67 5.07 -0.93
C LEU A 205 -17.10 4.80 -0.45
N LYS A 206 -17.40 3.54 -0.11
CA LYS A 206 -18.68 3.11 0.49
C LYS A 206 -19.01 3.82 1.79
N ARG A 207 -18.00 4.21 2.57
CA ARG A 207 -18.21 5.02 3.80
C ARG A 207 -18.80 6.40 3.50
N THR A 208 -18.66 6.87 2.27
CA THR A 208 -19.21 8.16 1.83
C THR A 208 -20.55 8.05 1.12
N GLY A 209 -21.08 6.84 0.95
CA GLY A 209 -22.31 6.54 0.19
C GLY A 209 -22.09 6.41 -1.31
N LYS A 210 -20.85 6.19 -1.76
CA LYS A 210 -20.46 6.01 -3.17
C LYS A 210 -19.80 4.65 -3.36
N GLU A 211 -19.70 4.17 -4.60
CA GLU A 211 -19.14 2.85 -4.90
C GLU A 211 -18.10 2.95 -6.02
N LEU A 212 -17.23 1.94 -6.11
CA LEU A 212 -16.28 1.77 -7.21
C LEU A 212 -16.32 0.29 -7.63
N LYS A 213 -17.26 -0.04 -8.52
CA LYS A 213 -17.57 -1.42 -8.92
C LYS A 213 -17.10 -1.75 -10.33
N ASP A 214 -17.21 -0.81 -11.26
CA ASP A 214 -16.98 -1.02 -12.69
C ASP A 214 -16.22 0.16 -13.31
N GLY A 215 -16.06 0.11 -14.65
CA GLY A 215 -15.37 1.14 -15.42
C GLY A 215 -16.09 2.48 -15.42
N ASP A 216 -17.43 2.48 -15.41
CA ASP A 216 -18.22 3.72 -15.38
C ASP A 216 -17.98 4.49 -14.07
N ASP A 217 -17.94 3.78 -12.94
CA ASP A 217 -17.55 4.36 -11.65
C ASP A 217 -16.10 4.89 -11.66
N LEU A 218 -15.18 4.19 -12.34
CA LEU A 218 -13.78 4.61 -12.47
C LEU A 218 -13.67 5.91 -13.28
N ASP A 219 -14.38 6.02 -14.40
CA ASP A 219 -14.43 7.21 -15.25
C ASP A 219 -15.04 8.41 -14.52
N ALA A 220 -16.12 8.20 -13.78
CA ALA A 220 -16.69 9.25 -12.94
C ALA A 220 -15.67 9.76 -11.90
N LEU A 221 -14.83 8.88 -11.35
CA LEU A 221 -13.75 9.28 -10.45
C LEU A 221 -12.61 9.99 -11.19
N ARG A 222 -12.30 9.65 -12.44
CA ARG A 222 -11.32 10.37 -13.26
C ARG A 222 -11.73 11.82 -13.46
N ASP A 223 -12.98 12.06 -13.81
CA ASP A 223 -13.54 13.42 -13.98
C ASP A 223 -13.40 14.24 -12.69
N VAL A 224 -13.68 13.62 -11.54
CA VAL A 224 -13.51 14.27 -10.23
C VAL A 224 -12.03 14.51 -9.94
N ALA A 225 -11.14 13.59 -10.30
CA ALA A 225 -9.70 13.66 -10.05
C ALA A 225 -9.03 14.81 -10.81
N GLN A 226 -9.50 15.15 -12.02
CA GLN A 226 -8.96 16.27 -12.81
C GLN A 226 -9.08 17.59 -12.04
N ASN A 227 -10.17 17.79 -11.30
CA ASN A 227 -10.30 18.94 -10.42
C ASN A 227 -9.66 18.64 -9.05
N ARG A 228 -8.41 19.08 -8.85
CA ARG A 228 -7.66 18.91 -7.59
C ARG A 228 -8.43 19.38 -6.34
N GLY A 229 -9.24 20.44 -6.46
CA GLY A 229 -10.06 20.95 -5.36
C GLY A 229 -11.19 19.98 -4.98
N LYS A 230 -11.93 19.48 -5.98
CA LYS A 230 -12.96 18.45 -5.79
C LYS A 230 -12.36 17.15 -5.25
N TRP A 231 -11.20 16.72 -5.79
CA TRP A 231 -10.49 15.55 -5.33
C TRP A 231 -10.05 15.66 -3.86
N ASN A 232 -9.43 16.78 -3.48
CA ASN A 232 -9.04 17.00 -2.08
C ASN A 232 -10.23 16.99 -1.13
N LYS A 233 -11.37 17.58 -1.53
CA LYS A 233 -12.62 17.52 -0.74
C LYS A 233 -13.11 16.08 -0.56
N LEU A 234 -13.02 15.25 -1.61
CA LEU A 234 -13.36 13.83 -1.53
C LEU A 234 -12.44 13.09 -0.55
N ILE A 235 -11.11 13.29 -0.64
CA ILE A 235 -10.15 12.70 0.31
C ILE A 235 -10.50 13.09 1.75
N THR A 236 -10.73 14.39 2.01
CA THR A 236 -11.09 14.86 3.35
C THR A 236 -12.36 14.21 3.87
N ARG A 237 -13.39 14.05 3.02
CA ARG A 237 -14.64 13.36 3.39
C ARG A 237 -14.39 11.90 3.74
N ILE A 238 -13.65 11.17 2.91
CA ILE A 238 -13.32 9.75 3.14
C ILE A 238 -12.55 9.58 4.46
N VAL A 239 -11.53 10.40 4.70
CA VAL A 239 -10.73 10.36 5.93
C VAL A 239 -11.59 10.72 7.15
N SER A 240 -12.51 11.68 7.03
CA SER A 240 -13.44 12.03 8.11
C SER A 240 -14.39 10.88 8.45
N CYS A 241 -14.99 10.23 7.45
CA CYS A 241 -15.85 9.06 7.66
C CYS A 241 -15.05 7.87 8.25
N ALA A 242 -13.81 7.68 7.82
CA ALA A 242 -12.91 6.68 8.40
C ALA A 242 -12.58 6.98 9.87
N ALA A 243 -12.38 8.25 10.23
CA ALA A 243 -12.10 8.66 11.60
C ALA A 243 -13.30 8.44 12.54
N GLN A 244 -14.53 8.67 12.06
CA GLN A 244 -15.76 8.39 12.81
C GLN A 244 -15.97 6.90 13.09
N ALA A 245 -15.44 6.01 12.25
CA ALA A 245 -15.50 4.57 12.48
C ALA A 245 -14.48 4.08 13.54
N LEU A 246 -13.51 4.91 13.92
CA LEU A 246 -12.48 4.60 14.93
C LEU A 246 -12.77 5.20 16.31
N SER A 247 -13.75 6.09 16.41
CA SER A 247 -14.17 6.77 17.65
C SER A 247 -15.20 5.97 18.41
#